data_AF-A0A917TVJ7-F1
#
_entry.id   AF-A0A917TVJ7-F1
#
_cell.length_a   1.000
_cell.length_b   1.000
_cell.length_c   1.000
_cell.angle_alpha   90.00
_cell.angle_beta   90.00
_cell.angle_gamma   90.00
#
_symmetry.space_group_name_H-M   'P 1'
#
loop_
_entity.id
_entity.type
_entity.pdbx_description
1 polymer ?
#
loop_
_entity_poly.entity_id
_entity_poly.type
_entity_poly.pdbx_seq_one_letter_code
_entity_poly.pdbx_strand_id
1 'polypeptide(L)'
;MIETILQLFTSEQKAEAILSNPMIEMIFMILFTLFIVTSLVHISLFLKLKKIRNYIQETNRMDIEPLRSFKETFDQKQKDESVKVETFVQKQFSSWRMYNLPVVNLIKIIQMTVSVFILIGILGTFIGLTMSLGSIDSSGDQLVEDVASVLAGIDVAFYTSIVGMGFSLFMTMLIKVANTEYIFTDIMLKVESNLAENEHNSFSRLINVSEAINTSILQLQETNQQSLQSIVDHFSGFQDYTTGLQQSAEDLAKFNDGLSTNLQDFQVLFTNMTKVTNGFGDATKKLNKNFDQLFSYFKKTDERNERMAITFENAYKRIDEALSAQIDTLNHFENTSTDLKTFTSSIVQGQQTVVNSIEKSNKESHHLVDQMKEQNKEFKQVFGNDLSSKLIGITSYLSELSKQFDKLEESFVHLPGALKTINDTQAEYKVLLSDRFDELKQFNRDFNNHLKAHSIDSSNFEKQMLEATKTYEQVGIQNKQLLNDINTTISQMNGAFTQRENQVEANVGILKDTLSKYVTTLEGTLGEKLDKVIRNFNDYMEITNQGMKKEFKEIRNINEEMLQSSSRHTQQTFNELLEEIQKLNQQLRGFSQEVVKSNNYTGLSQND
;
A
#
# COMPACT_ATOMS: atom_id res chain seq x y z
N MET A 1 -22.88 20.27 -25.80
CA MET A 1 -23.97 20.44 -24.81
C MET A 1 -23.48 20.16 -23.39
N ILE A 2 -22.92 18.98 -23.11
CA ILE A 2 -22.36 18.65 -21.78
C ILE A 2 -21.17 19.53 -21.42
N GLU A 3 -20.27 19.77 -22.38
CA GLU A 3 -19.14 20.70 -22.24
C GLU A 3 -19.60 22.11 -21.81
N THR A 4 -20.61 22.66 -22.48
CA THR A 4 -21.20 23.97 -22.16
C THR A 4 -21.77 24.04 -20.74
N ILE A 5 -22.27 22.92 -20.21
CA ILE A 5 -22.78 22.86 -18.84
C ILE A 5 -21.66 22.64 -17.83
N LEU A 6 -20.62 21.87 -18.17
CA LEU A 6 -19.42 21.76 -17.34
C LEU A 6 -18.71 23.12 -17.22
N GLN A 7 -18.68 23.91 -18.30
CA GLN A 7 -18.15 25.27 -18.32
C GLN A 7 -18.87 26.24 -17.36
N LEU A 8 -20.07 25.92 -16.84
CA LEU A 8 -20.69 26.69 -15.75
C LEU A 8 -19.99 26.48 -14.41
N PHE A 9 -19.25 25.39 -14.25
CA PHE A 9 -18.61 24.97 -13.01
C PHE A 9 -17.07 24.84 -13.12
N THR A 10 -16.51 24.91 -14.32
CA THR A 10 -15.07 24.78 -14.59
C THR A 10 -14.64 25.62 -15.80
N SER A 11 -13.33 25.77 -16.04
CA SER A 11 -12.82 26.50 -17.20
C SER A 11 -12.97 25.70 -18.50
N GLU A 12 -13.01 26.39 -19.64
CA GLU A 12 -13.14 25.78 -20.99
C GLU A 12 -12.14 24.65 -21.22
N GLN A 13 -10.85 24.93 -20.98
CA GLN A 13 -9.77 23.95 -21.09
C GLN A 13 -9.92 22.75 -20.16
N LYS A 14 -10.51 22.94 -18.96
CA LYS A 14 -10.74 21.84 -18.02
C LYS A 14 -11.94 20.98 -18.42
N ALA A 15 -13.00 21.60 -18.95
CA ALA A 15 -14.15 20.87 -19.46
C ALA A 15 -13.76 19.95 -20.63
N GLU A 16 -12.93 20.46 -21.55
CA GLU A 16 -12.39 19.71 -22.68
C GLU A 16 -11.49 18.55 -22.24
N ALA A 17 -10.60 18.80 -21.26
CA ALA A 17 -9.73 17.77 -20.69
C ALA A 17 -10.52 16.68 -19.96
N ILE A 18 -11.58 17.03 -19.23
CA ILE A 18 -12.43 16.07 -18.51
C ILE A 18 -13.21 15.17 -19.49
N LEU A 19 -13.68 15.73 -20.61
CA LEU A 19 -14.44 15.01 -21.63
C LEU A 19 -13.57 14.24 -22.63
N SER A 20 -12.25 14.37 -22.56
CA SER A 20 -11.33 13.60 -23.41
C SER A 20 -11.37 12.09 -23.14
N ASN A 21 -11.83 11.67 -21.95
CA ASN A 21 -11.99 10.26 -21.61
C ASN A 21 -13.43 9.78 -21.87
N PRO A 22 -13.65 8.82 -22.79
CA PRO A 22 -14.98 8.38 -23.22
C PRO A 22 -15.81 7.73 -22.11
N MET A 23 -15.17 7.10 -21.11
CA MET A 23 -15.88 6.49 -19.98
C MET A 23 -16.42 7.55 -19.03
N ILE A 24 -15.67 8.63 -18.83
CA ILE A 24 -16.08 9.75 -17.97
C ILE A 24 -17.19 10.54 -18.66
N GLU A 25 -17.06 10.81 -19.96
CA GLU A 25 -18.12 11.43 -20.77
C GLU A 25 -19.43 10.65 -20.65
N MET A 26 -19.37 9.31 -20.71
CA MET A 26 -20.54 8.44 -20.54
C MET A 26 -21.20 8.59 -19.16
N ILE A 27 -20.41 8.69 -18.09
CA ILE A 27 -20.94 8.87 -16.73
C ILE A 27 -21.65 10.22 -16.62
N PHE A 28 -21.04 11.30 -17.12
CA PHE A 28 -21.68 12.62 -17.15
C PHE A 28 -22.96 12.62 -17.99
N MET A 29 -22.96 11.99 -19.17
CA MET A 29 -24.15 11.81 -20.02
C MET A 29 -25.30 11.15 -19.27
N ILE A 30 -25.03 10.04 -18.59
CA ILE A 30 -26.04 9.30 -17.81
C ILE A 30 -26.57 10.17 -16.68
N LEU A 31 -25.67 10.81 -15.94
CA LEU A 31 -26.01 11.60 -14.75
C LEU A 31 -26.86 12.82 -15.12
N PHE A 32 -26.53 13.52 -16.20
CA PHE A 32 -27.32 14.62 -16.75
C PHE A 32 -28.67 14.18 -17.31
N THR A 33 -28.69 13.11 -18.10
CA THR A 33 -29.94 12.60 -18.70
C THR A 33 -30.92 12.17 -17.62
N LEU A 34 -30.43 11.42 -16.61
CA LEU A 34 -31.23 11.00 -15.47
C LEU A 34 -31.77 12.20 -14.69
N PHE A 35 -30.95 13.23 -14.47
CA PHE A 35 -31.37 14.45 -13.78
C PHE A 35 -32.47 15.21 -14.52
N ILE A 36 -32.31 15.43 -15.82
CA ILE A 36 -33.30 16.13 -16.64
C ILE A 36 -34.62 15.36 -16.66
N VAL A 37 -34.57 14.05 -16.93
CA VAL A 37 -35.76 13.19 -16.98
C VAL A 37 -36.48 13.21 -15.64
N THR A 38 -35.76 13.00 -14.53
CA THR A 38 -36.37 12.95 -13.18
C THR A 38 -36.99 14.30 -12.80
N SER A 39 -36.29 15.40 -13.10
CA SER A 39 -36.80 16.76 -12.86
C SER A 39 -38.09 17.03 -13.65
N LEU A 40 -38.11 16.68 -14.95
CA LEU A 40 -39.29 16.86 -15.80
C LEU A 40 -40.47 16.02 -15.32
N VAL A 41 -40.24 14.76 -14.95
CA VAL A 41 -41.28 13.87 -14.41
C VAL A 41 -41.83 14.43 -13.10
N HIS A 42 -40.97 14.90 -12.19
CA HIS A 42 -41.40 15.48 -10.92
C HIS A 42 -42.23 16.76 -11.12
N ILE A 43 -41.75 17.69 -11.94
CA ILE A 43 -42.47 18.94 -12.23
C ILE A 43 -43.81 18.63 -12.90
N SER A 44 -43.85 17.70 -13.86
CA SER A 44 -45.09 17.31 -14.53
C SER A 44 -46.10 16.70 -13.55
N LEU A 45 -45.64 15.81 -12.66
CA LEU A 45 -46.47 15.21 -11.63
C LEU A 45 -47.02 16.29 -10.68
N PHE A 46 -46.15 17.16 -10.16
CA PHE A 46 -46.52 18.26 -9.28
C PHE A 46 -47.57 19.18 -9.92
N LEU A 47 -47.38 19.59 -11.18
CA LEU A 47 -48.32 20.46 -11.88
C LEU A 47 -49.69 19.80 -12.07
N LYS A 48 -49.73 18.51 -12.43
CA LYS A 48 -51.02 17.80 -12.55
C LYS A 48 -51.73 17.64 -11.21
N LEU A 49 -51.01 17.24 -10.16
CA LEU A 49 -51.60 17.13 -8.83
C LEU A 49 -52.09 18.49 -8.32
N LYS A 50 -51.29 19.55 -8.46
CA LYS A 50 -51.67 20.90 -8.08
C LYS A 50 -52.93 21.38 -8.81
N LYS A 51 -53.06 21.09 -10.11
CA LYS A 51 -54.26 21.39 -10.89
C LYS A 51 -55.50 20.69 -10.32
N ILE A 52 -55.39 19.41 -10.00
CA ILE A 52 -56.49 18.61 -9.42
C ILE A 52 -56.87 19.14 -8.03
N ARG A 53 -55.87 19.42 -7.18
CA ARG A 53 -56.06 19.98 -5.84
C ARG A 53 -56.80 21.31 -5.88
N ASN A 54 -56.34 22.25 -6.70
CA ASN A 54 -56.95 23.57 -6.82
C ASN A 54 -58.39 23.46 -7.32
N TYR A 55 -58.64 22.57 -8.28
CA TYR A 55 -59.98 22.34 -8.81
C TYR A 55 -60.96 21.88 -7.72
N ILE A 56 -60.62 20.84 -6.93
CA ILE A 56 -61.46 20.39 -5.81
C ILE A 56 -61.63 21.52 -4.79
N GLN A 57 -60.55 22.22 -4.46
CA GLN A 57 -60.57 23.26 -3.44
C GLN A 57 -61.48 24.45 -3.81
N GLU A 58 -61.49 24.85 -5.07
CA GLU A 58 -62.27 26.01 -5.54
C GLU A 58 -63.72 25.65 -5.87
N THR A 59 -63.97 24.46 -6.42
CA THR A 59 -65.30 24.08 -6.91
C THR A 59 -66.07 23.16 -5.96
N ASN A 60 -65.39 22.50 -5.03
CA ASN A 60 -65.89 21.40 -4.21
C ASN A 60 -66.55 20.26 -5.04
N ARG A 61 -66.11 20.08 -6.29
CA ARG A 61 -66.62 19.06 -7.22
C ARG A 61 -65.54 18.06 -7.62
N MET A 62 -65.98 16.85 -7.96
CA MET A 62 -65.13 15.74 -8.42
C MET A 62 -65.38 15.36 -9.89
N ASP A 63 -65.76 16.30 -10.75
CA ASP A 63 -66.07 16.07 -12.17
C ASP A 63 -64.86 16.10 -13.12
N ILE A 64 -63.64 16.16 -12.56
CA ILE A 64 -62.38 16.10 -13.30
C ILE A 64 -61.74 14.70 -13.19
N GLU A 65 -61.09 14.21 -14.25
CA GLU A 65 -60.32 12.95 -14.18
C GLU A 65 -59.04 13.11 -13.34
N PRO A 66 -58.69 12.14 -12.47
CA PRO A 66 -59.33 10.82 -12.28
C PRO A 66 -60.51 10.81 -11.27
N LEU A 67 -60.79 11.93 -10.60
CA LEU A 67 -61.74 11.99 -9.48
C LEU A 67 -63.17 11.62 -9.86
N ARG A 68 -63.57 11.95 -11.10
CA ARG A 68 -64.89 11.59 -11.64
C ARG A 68 -65.09 10.08 -11.62
N SER A 69 -64.11 9.33 -12.11
CA SER A 69 -64.13 7.87 -12.08
C SER A 69 -64.17 7.32 -10.66
N PHE A 70 -63.50 7.98 -9.70
CA PHE A 70 -63.53 7.59 -8.29
C PHE A 70 -64.94 7.77 -7.71
N LYS A 71 -65.58 8.91 -7.98
CA LYS A 71 -66.94 9.18 -7.54
C LYS A 71 -67.95 8.20 -8.14
N GLU A 72 -67.90 7.98 -9.46
CA GLU A 72 -68.81 7.03 -10.13
C GLU A 72 -68.68 5.60 -9.57
N THR A 73 -67.44 5.15 -9.31
CA THR A 73 -67.19 3.82 -8.73
C THR A 73 -67.68 3.74 -7.28
N PHE A 74 -67.58 4.84 -6.51
CA PHE A 74 -68.09 4.92 -5.15
C PHE A 74 -69.61 4.82 -5.14
N ASP A 75 -70.28 5.65 -5.94
CA ASP A 75 -71.73 5.72 -6.05
C ASP A 75 -72.34 4.40 -6.54
N GLN A 76 -71.62 3.66 -7.39
CA GLN A 76 -72.03 2.31 -7.81
C GLN A 76 -71.89 1.30 -6.67
N LYS A 77 -70.74 1.25 -5.98
CA LYS A 77 -70.51 0.27 -4.90
C LYS A 77 -71.36 0.51 -3.68
N GLN A 78 -71.66 1.77 -3.35
CA GLN A 78 -72.53 2.12 -2.23
C GLN A 78 -73.98 1.61 -2.41
N LYS A 79 -74.41 1.33 -3.66
CA LYS A 79 -75.71 0.72 -3.94
C LYS A 79 -75.75 -0.79 -3.67
N ASP A 80 -74.61 -1.45 -3.80
CA ASP A 80 -74.48 -2.91 -3.66
C ASP A 80 -74.04 -3.32 -2.25
N GLU A 81 -73.21 -2.51 -1.56
CA GLU A 81 -72.65 -2.79 -0.23
C GLU A 81 -72.30 -1.48 0.52
N SER A 82 -72.39 -1.45 1.86
CA SER A 82 -71.95 -0.28 2.64
C SER A 82 -70.42 -0.19 2.68
N VAL A 83 -69.84 0.67 1.85
CA VAL A 83 -68.38 0.83 1.75
C VAL A 83 -67.91 1.98 2.64
N LYS A 84 -66.92 1.72 3.49
CA LYS A 84 -66.24 2.78 4.24
C LYS A 84 -65.47 3.71 3.29
N VAL A 85 -65.77 5.01 3.36
CA VAL A 85 -65.18 6.05 2.49
C VAL A 85 -63.65 6.02 2.53
N GLU A 86 -63.05 5.96 3.71
CA GLU A 86 -61.59 5.94 3.90
C GLU A 86 -60.92 4.77 3.16
N THR A 87 -61.45 3.55 3.36
CA THR A 87 -60.93 2.33 2.71
C THR A 87 -61.07 2.39 1.20
N PHE A 88 -62.17 2.98 0.71
CA PHE A 88 -62.37 3.18 -0.72
C PHE A 88 -61.35 4.17 -1.31
N VAL A 89 -61.22 5.34 -0.70
CA VAL A 89 -60.32 6.40 -1.18
C VAL A 89 -58.88 5.91 -1.21
N GLN A 90 -58.40 5.24 -0.15
CA GLN A 90 -57.05 4.67 -0.13
C GLN A 90 -56.84 3.63 -1.25
N LYS A 91 -57.84 2.79 -1.56
CA LYS A 91 -57.76 1.81 -2.64
C LYS A 91 -57.72 2.47 -4.03
N GLN A 92 -58.46 3.56 -4.23
CA GLN A 92 -58.45 4.28 -5.51
C GLN A 92 -57.16 5.09 -5.72
N PHE A 93 -56.67 5.76 -4.69
CA PHE A 93 -55.42 6.53 -4.77
C PHE A 93 -54.19 5.62 -4.90
N SER A 94 -54.19 4.44 -4.27
CA SER A 94 -53.11 3.45 -4.43
C SER A 94 -53.09 2.81 -5.82
N SER A 95 -54.26 2.65 -6.46
CA SER A 95 -54.38 2.10 -7.81
C SER A 95 -54.28 3.16 -8.92
N TRP A 96 -54.26 4.44 -8.58
CA TRP A 96 -54.13 5.52 -9.54
C TRP A 96 -52.76 5.50 -10.23
N ARG A 97 -52.79 5.39 -11.56
CA ARG A 97 -51.59 5.36 -12.40
C ARG A 97 -51.38 6.66 -13.18
N MET A 98 -50.13 7.07 -13.27
CA MET A 98 -49.63 8.11 -14.16
C MET A 98 -48.39 7.59 -14.87
N TYR A 99 -48.26 7.77 -16.18
CA TYR A 99 -47.17 7.18 -16.98
C TYR A 99 -47.07 5.65 -16.80
N ASN A 100 -48.22 4.97 -16.70
CA ASN A 100 -48.36 3.53 -16.42
C ASN A 100 -47.83 3.05 -15.05
N LEU A 101 -47.38 3.95 -14.17
CA LEU A 101 -46.89 3.64 -12.83
C LEU A 101 -47.83 4.19 -11.76
N PRO A 102 -48.03 3.50 -10.63
CA PRO A 102 -48.78 4.05 -9.50
C PRO A 102 -48.17 5.37 -9.04
N VAL A 103 -49.00 6.40 -8.82
CA VAL A 103 -48.52 7.75 -8.42
C VAL A 103 -47.68 7.69 -7.15
N VAL A 104 -48.09 6.88 -6.17
CA VAL A 104 -47.34 6.65 -4.92
C VAL A 104 -45.94 6.10 -5.19
N ASN A 105 -45.80 5.17 -6.13
CA ASN A 105 -44.50 4.61 -6.51
C ASN A 105 -43.65 5.64 -7.25
N LEU A 106 -44.27 6.47 -8.10
CA LEU A 106 -43.57 7.52 -8.84
C LEU A 106 -42.96 8.55 -7.88
N ILE A 107 -43.71 8.97 -6.84
CA ILE A 107 -43.22 9.86 -5.79
C ILE A 107 -42.01 9.24 -5.07
N LYS A 108 -42.12 7.96 -4.67
CA LYS A 108 -41.02 7.24 -3.99
C LYS A 108 -39.78 7.09 -4.88
N ILE A 109 -39.95 6.75 -6.16
CA ILE A 109 -38.83 6.61 -7.11
C ILE A 109 -38.10 7.95 -7.25
N ILE A 110 -38.83 9.06 -7.38
CA ILE A 110 -38.23 10.39 -7.46
C ILE A 110 -37.44 10.71 -6.18
N GLN A 111 -37.99 10.43 -5.00
CA GLN A 111 -37.29 10.62 -3.73
C GLN A 111 -36.02 9.76 -3.64
N MET A 112 -36.08 8.50 -4.07
CA MET A 112 -34.90 7.61 -4.10
C MET A 112 -33.83 8.07 -5.10
N THR A 113 -34.21 8.79 -6.16
CA THR A 113 -33.26 9.24 -7.19
C THR A 113 -32.23 10.23 -6.60
N VAL A 114 -32.57 10.95 -5.53
CA VAL A 114 -31.63 11.79 -4.76
C VAL A 114 -30.40 11.00 -4.30
N SER A 115 -30.61 9.81 -3.72
CA SER A 115 -29.53 8.92 -3.29
C SER A 115 -28.79 8.30 -4.49
N VAL A 116 -29.50 8.03 -5.58
CA VAL A 116 -28.90 7.48 -6.81
C VAL A 116 -27.92 8.47 -7.44
N PHE A 117 -28.19 9.78 -7.45
CA PHE A 117 -27.24 10.78 -7.96
C PHE A 117 -25.93 10.79 -7.18
N ILE A 118 -26.00 10.65 -5.84
CA ILE A 118 -24.80 10.52 -5.00
C ILE A 118 -24.05 9.24 -5.35
N LEU A 119 -24.76 8.12 -5.46
CA LEU A 119 -24.15 6.82 -5.76
C LEU A 119 -23.45 6.81 -7.12
N ILE A 120 -24.07 7.36 -8.17
CA ILE A 120 -23.46 7.48 -9.50
C ILE A 120 -22.26 8.44 -9.45
N GLY A 121 -22.34 9.53 -8.69
CA GLY A 121 -21.21 10.45 -8.47
C GLY A 121 -20.00 9.74 -7.83
N ILE A 122 -20.22 8.97 -6.75
CA ILE A 122 -19.18 8.17 -6.08
C ILE A 122 -18.63 7.08 -7.01
N LEU A 123 -19.48 6.42 -7.80
CA LEU A 123 -19.05 5.44 -8.78
C LEU A 123 -18.14 6.08 -9.85
N GLY A 124 -18.47 7.30 -10.28
CA GLY A 124 -17.60 8.10 -11.15
C GLY A 124 -16.22 8.34 -10.56
N THR A 125 -16.16 8.67 -9.26
CA THR A 125 -14.89 8.82 -8.53
C THR A 125 -14.09 7.53 -8.52
N PHE A 126 -14.74 6.41 -8.22
CA PHE A 126 -14.09 5.10 -8.15
C PHE A 126 -13.49 4.71 -9.51
N ILE A 127 -14.23 4.92 -10.59
CA ILE A 127 -13.77 4.63 -11.96
C ILE A 127 -12.62 5.57 -12.36
N GLY A 128 -12.75 6.88 -12.08
CA GLY A 128 -11.71 7.87 -12.40
C GLY A 128 -10.38 7.58 -11.69
N LEU A 129 -10.42 7.21 -10.40
CA LEU A 129 -9.24 6.81 -9.64
C LEU A 129 -8.68 5.46 -10.10
N THR A 130 -9.52 4.48 -10.44
CA THR A 130 -9.06 3.17 -10.90
C THR A 130 -8.36 3.26 -12.26
N MET A 131 -8.87 4.07 -13.19
CA MET A 131 -8.19 4.31 -14.47
C MET A 131 -6.88 5.08 -14.29
N SER A 132 -6.89 6.10 -13.43
CA SER A 132 -5.71 6.90 -13.06
C SER A 132 -4.58 6.02 -12.51
N LEU A 133 -4.88 5.11 -11.58
CA LEU A 133 -3.90 4.17 -11.03
C LEU A 133 -3.48 3.09 -12.03
N GLY A 134 -4.39 2.68 -12.92
CA GLY A 134 -4.12 1.69 -13.95
C GLY A 134 -3.22 2.19 -15.09
N SER A 135 -3.05 3.51 -15.26
CA SER A 135 -2.15 4.09 -16.27
C SER A 135 -0.70 4.23 -15.81
N ILE A 136 -0.37 3.87 -14.56
CA ILE A 136 1.02 3.94 -14.07
C ILE A 136 1.78 2.71 -14.57
N ASP A 137 2.58 2.87 -15.63
CA ASP A 137 3.53 1.85 -16.05
C ASP A 137 4.75 1.86 -15.10
N SER A 138 5.19 0.68 -14.66
CA SER A 138 6.32 0.56 -13.73
C SER A 138 7.70 0.69 -14.41
N SER A 139 7.68 1.02 -15.71
CA SER A 139 8.82 1.22 -16.59
C SER A 139 9.24 2.70 -16.56
N GLY A 140 10.28 3.04 -15.80
CA GLY A 140 10.60 4.39 -15.30
C GLY A 140 10.92 5.53 -16.30
N ASP A 141 10.59 5.39 -17.59
CA ASP A 141 10.87 6.40 -18.62
C ASP A 141 9.71 7.42 -18.83
N GLN A 142 8.52 7.18 -18.26
CA GLN A 142 7.33 8.05 -18.44
C GLN A 142 6.69 8.58 -17.15
N LEU A 143 7.39 8.50 -16.01
CA LEU A 143 6.91 8.90 -14.68
C LEU A 143 6.26 10.30 -14.59
N VAL A 144 6.71 11.29 -15.37
CA VAL A 144 6.12 12.64 -15.36
C VAL A 144 4.77 12.68 -16.08
N GLU A 145 4.64 11.92 -17.17
CA GLU A 145 3.42 11.82 -17.97
C GLU A 145 2.38 10.93 -17.25
N ASP A 146 2.86 9.89 -16.56
CA ASP A 146 2.05 9.04 -15.67
C ASP A 146 1.51 9.83 -14.47
N VAL A 147 2.31 10.70 -13.85
CA VAL A 147 1.85 11.59 -12.77
C VAL A 147 0.83 12.62 -13.27
N ALA A 148 1.01 13.16 -14.47
CA ALA A 148 0.05 14.08 -15.08
C ALA A 148 -1.29 13.39 -15.42
N SER A 149 -1.25 12.18 -15.97
CA SER A 149 -2.43 11.33 -16.21
C SER A 149 -3.14 10.99 -14.92
N VAL A 150 -2.37 10.66 -13.87
CA VAL A 150 -2.92 10.35 -12.55
C VAL A 150 -3.65 11.54 -11.96
N LEU A 151 -3.01 12.72 -11.98
CA LEU A 151 -3.57 13.96 -11.46
C LEU A 151 -4.84 14.36 -12.22
N ALA A 152 -4.86 14.19 -13.54
CA ALA A 152 -6.04 14.44 -14.36
C ALA A 152 -7.20 13.50 -13.98
N GLY A 153 -6.95 12.21 -13.76
CA GLY A 153 -7.98 11.26 -13.33
C GLY A 153 -8.52 11.53 -11.92
N ILE A 154 -7.70 12.05 -11.01
CA ILE A 154 -8.13 12.51 -9.67
C ILE A 154 -9.01 13.75 -9.79
N ASP A 155 -8.61 14.75 -10.57
CA ASP A 155 -9.41 15.96 -10.81
C ASP A 155 -10.78 15.61 -11.39
N VAL A 156 -10.82 14.73 -12.38
CA VAL A 156 -12.06 14.27 -13.01
C VAL A 156 -12.95 13.51 -12.03
N ALA A 157 -12.37 12.59 -11.24
CA ALA A 157 -13.07 11.85 -10.20
C ALA A 157 -13.75 12.80 -9.21
N PHE A 158 -13.05 13.88 -8.82
CA PHE A 158 -13.56 14.89 -7.93
C PHE A 158 -14.75 15.67 -8.53
N TYR A 159 -14.66 16.12 -9.78
CA TYR A 159 -15.77 16.84 -10.45
C TYR A 159 -17.01 15.97 -10.62
N THR A 160 -16.83 14.68 -10.93
CA THR A 160 -17.97 13.76 -11.09
C THR A 160 -18.75 13.60 -9.78
N SER A 161 -18.05 13.57 -8.65
CA SER A 161 -18.64 13.56 -7.30
C SER A 161 -19.38 14.87 -7.00
N ILE A 162 -18.78 16.02 -7.31
CA ILE A 162 -19.39 17.34 -7.09
C ILE A 162 -20.72 17.46 -7.85
N VAL A 163 -20.76 17.05 -9.12
CA VAL A 163 -21.98 17.13 -9.92
C VAL A 163 -23.05 16.16 -9.41
N GLY A 164 -22.68 14.94 -9.01
CA GLY A 164 -23.61 13.99 -8.39
C GLY A 164 -24.23 14.52 -7.09
N MET A 165 -23.42 15.09 -6.20
CA MET A 165 -23.90 15.74 -4.98
C MET A 165 -24.73 17.00 -5.27
N GLY A 166 -24.30 17.81 -6.25
CA GLY A 166 -25.01 19.03 -6.67
C GLY A 166 -26.42 18.73 -7.17
N PHE A 167 -26.59 17.72 -8.02
CA PHE A 167 -27.91 17.30 -8.50
C PHE A 167 -28.76 16.67 -7.41
N SER A 168 -28.17 15.92 -6.49
CA SER A 168 -28.87 15.41 -5.32
C SER A 168 -29.44 16.54 -4.46
N LEU A 169 -28.63 17.58 -4.18
CA LEU A 169 -29.08 18.76 -3.43
C LEU A 169 -30.17 19.53 -4.19
N PHE A 170 -29.98 19.76 -5.48
CA PHE A 170 -30.99 20.44 -6.31
C PHE A 170 -32.31 19.67 -6.32
N MET A 171 -32.26 18.35 -6.54
CA MET A 171 -33.47 17.51 -6.50
C MET A 171 -34.12 17.49 -5.14
N THR A 172 -33.35 17.46 -4.05
CA THR A 172 -33.88 17.55 -2.69
C THR A 172 -34.62 18.87 -2.47
N MET A 173 -34.04 19.98 -2.91
CA MET A 173 -34.68 21.30 -2.84
C MET A 173 -35.95 21.33 -3.69
N LEU A 174 -35.89 20.80 -4.91
CA LEU A 174 -37.02 20.73 -5.83
C LEU A 174 -38.17 19.90 -5.24
N ILE A 175 -37.89 18.74 -4.64
CA ILE A 175 -38.90 17.91 -3.95
C ILE A 175 -39.51 18.63 -2.75
N LYS A 176 -38.70 19.36 -1.96
CA LYS A 176 -39.20 20.12 -0.81
C LYS A 176 -40.09 21.29 -1.21
N VAL A 177 -39.69 22.05 -2.23
CA VAL A 177 -40.46 23.19 -2.74
C VAL A 177 -41.72 22.73 -3.47
N ALA A 178 -41.60 21.71 -4.32
CA ALA A 178 -42.69 21.10 -5.07
C ALA A 178 -43.19 19.82 -4.37
N ASN A 179 -43.61 19.95 -3.11
CA ASN A 179 -43.98 18.80 -2.27
C ASN A 179 -45.22 18.05 -2.80
N THR A 180 -44.93 17.06 -3.63
CA THR A 180 -45.90 16.27 -4.36
C THR A 180 -46.64 15.29 -3.44
N GLU A 181 -45.95 14.78 -2.42
CA GLU A 181 -46.53 13.90 -1.40
C GLU A 181 -47.60 14.62 -0.57
N TYR A 182 -47.29 15.84 -0.12
CA TYR A 182 -48.26 16.68 0.60
C TYR A 182 -49.49 16.97 -0.26
N ILE A 183 -49.31 17.39 -1.52
CA ILE A 183 -50.43 17.67 -2.42
C ILE A 183 -51.25 16.40 -2.67
N PHE A 184 -50.61 15.25 -2.86
CA PHE A 184 -51.30 13.97 -3.06
C PHE A 184 -52.17 13.60 -1.86
N THR A 185 -51.64 13.69 -0.64
CA THR A 185 -52.39 13.43 0.60
C THR A 185 -53.51 14.45 0.82
N ASP A 186 -53.30 15.73 0.51
CA ASP A 186 -54.35 16.75 0.62
C ASP A 186 -55.51 16.50 -0.36
N ILE A 187 -55.21 16.06 -1.59
CA ILE A 187 -56.24 15.63 -2.53
C ILE A 187 -57.00 14.42 -1.97
N MET A 188 -56.29 13.43 -1.41
CA MET A 188 -56.89 12.23 -0.83
C MET A 188 -57.90 12.59 0.28
N LEU A 189 -57.51 13.44 1.24
CA LEU A 189 -58.36 13.89 2.34
C LEU A 189 -59.58 14.70 1.86
N LYS A 190 -59.41 15.55 0.85
CA LYS A 190 -60.52 16.32 0.29
C LYS A 190 -61.53 15.43 -0.44
N VAL A 191 -61.06 14.41 -1.15
CA VAL A 191 -61.93 13.42 -1.79
C VAL A 191 -62.71 12.64 -0.73
N GLU A 192 -62.05 12.23 0.35
CA GLU A 192 -62.70 11.57 1.48
C GLU A 192 -63.79 12.43 2.10
N SER A 193 -63.50 13.70 2.40
CA SER A 193 -64.49 14.65 2.92
C SER A 193 -65.67 14.85 1.97
N ASN A 194 -65.42 14.95 0.66
CA ASN A 194 -66.47 15.18 -0.34
C ASN A 194 -67.39 13.96 -0.53
N LEU A 195 -66.84 12.75 -0.41
CA LEU A 195 -67.62 11.51 -0.46
C LEU A 195 -68.42 11.28 0.83
N ALA A 196 -67.87 11.63 1.99
CA ALA A 196 -68.54 11.52 3.29
C ALA A 196 -69.75 12.47 3.43
N GLU A 197 -69.74 13.62 2.75
CA GLU A 197 -70.85 14.60 2.79
C GLU A 197 -72.12 14.11 2.05
N ASN A 198 -72.01 13.12 1.16
CA ASN A 198 -73.12 12.57 0.38
C ASN A 198 -73.86 11.40 1.06
N GLU A 199 -73.49 11.04 2.30
CA GLU A 199 -74.12 9.95 3.06
C GLU A 199 -75.43 10.43 3.73
N HIS A 200 -76.52 10.44 2.96
CA HIS A 200 -77.85 10.88 3.39
C HIS A 200 -78.55 9.80 4.25
N ASN A 201 -78.37 9.84 5.58
CA ASN A 201 -79.28 9.22 6.55
C ASN A 201 -79.21 9.95 7.92
N SER A 202 -79.77 11.15 7.94
CA SER A 202 -79.58 12.13 9.04
C SER A 202 -80.47 11.92 10.28
N PHE A 203 -81.46 11.02 10.26
CA PHE A 203 -82.40 10.89 11.40
C PHE A 203 -81.94 9.87 12.47
N SER A 204 -81.40 8.72 12.10
CA SER A 204 -80.76 7.78 13.05
C SER A 204 -79.47 8.34 13.67
N ARG A 205 -78.82 9.28 12.96
CA ARG A 205 -77.61 9.94 13.45
C ARG A 205 -77.90 10.98 14.53
N LEU A 206 -79.07 11.65 14.57
CA LEU A 206 -79.38 12.65 15.60
C LEU A 206 -79.54 12.04 17.00
N ILE A 207 -80.11 10.84 17.09
CA ILE A 207 -80.25 10.08 18.35
C ILE A 207 -78.88 9.56 18.79
N ASN A 208 -78.10 8.98 17.87
CA ASN A 208 -76.74 8.50 18.16
C ASN A 208 -75.72 9.62 18.39
N VAL A 209 -75.90 10.81 17.80
CA VAL A 209 -75.04 11.98 17.98
C VAL A 209 -75.37 12.69 19.28
N SER A 210 -76.62 12.69 19.76
CA SER A 210 -76.91 13.20 21.11
C SER A 210 -76.27 12.33 22.19
N GLU A 211 -76.32 11.01 22.02
CA GLU A 211 -75.70 10.06 22.95
C GLU A 211 -74.16 10.10 22.83
N ALA A 212 -73.64 10.11 21.59
CA ALA A 212 -72.22 10.24 21.32
C ALA A 212 -71.65 11.63 21.64
N ILE A 213 -72.42 12.73 21.62
CA ILE A 213 -71.97 14.05 22.10
C ILE A 213 -71.79 14.01 23.62
N ASN A 214 -72.68 13.34 24.35
CA ASN A 214 -72.52 13.18 25.79
C ASN A 214 -71.29 12.30 26.14
N THR A 215 -71.10 11.19 25.40
CA THR A 215 -69.89 10.35 25.55
C THR A 215 -68.63 11.06 25.07
N SER A 216 -68.72 11.85 24.00
CA SER A 216 -67.60 12.63 23.45
C SER A 216 -67.28 13.84 24.31
N ILE A 217 -68.21 14.41 25.07
CA ILE A 217 -67.91 15.48 26.05
C ILE A 217 -67.15 14.89 27.24
N LEU A 218 -67.55 13.71 27.72
CA LEU A 218 -66.81 12.98 28.77
C LEU A 218 -65.43 12.51 28.27
N GLN A 219 -65.36 11.93 27.08
CA GLN A 219 -64.10 11.56 26.43
C GLN A 219 -63.28 12.78 26.05
N LEU A 220 -63.84 13.92 25.62
CA LEU A 220 -63.09 15.16 25.37
C LEU A 220 -62.52 15.73 26.65
N GLN A 221 -63.16 15.52 27.80
CA GLN A 221 -62.64 15.96 29.09
C GLN A 221 -61.43 15.10 29.51
N GLU A 222 -61.52 13.79 29.33
CA GLU A 222 -60.45 12.82 29.58
C GLU A 222 -59.30 12.93 28.56
N THR A 223 -59.63 13.08 27.28
CA THR A 223 -58.69 13.24 26.16
C THR A 223 -58.06 14.63 26.18
N ASN A 224 -58.73 15.70 26.64
CA ASN A 224 -58.06 16.98 26.88
C ASN A 224 -57.04 16.87 28.02
N GLN A 225 -57.35 16.09 29.06
CA GLN A 225 -56.42 15.90 30.17
C GLN A 225 -55.20 15.08 29.72
N GLN A 226 -55.41 14.02 28.94
CA GLN A 226 -54.33 13.26 28.30
C GLN A 226 -53.59 14.04 27.21
N SER A 227 -54.26 14.87 26.42
CA SER A 227 -53.62 15.66 25.37
C SER A 227 -52.82 16.81 25.97
N LEU A 228 -53.29 17.44 27.05
CA LEU A 228 -52.51 18.43 27.79
C LEU A 228 -51.27 17.78 28.42
N GLN A 229 -51.40 16.56 28.95
CA GLN A 229 -50.24 15.80 29.46
C GLN A 229 -49.29 15.39 28.33
N SER A 230 -49.81 14.91 27.20
CA SER A 230 -49.01 14.54 26.02
C SER A 230 -48.38 15.76 25.33
N ILE A 231 -49.02 16.93 25.37
CA ILE A 231 -48.44 18.20 24.94
C ILE A 231 -47.28 18.58 25.87
N VAL A 232 -47.43 18.44 27.19
CA VAL A 232 -46.32 18.64 28.15
C VAL A 232 -45.18 17.65 27.91
N ASP A 233 -45.47 16.39 27.63
CA ASP A 233 -44.46 15.36 27.31
C ASP A 233 -43.79 15.63 25.94
N HIS A 234 -44.53 16.13 24.95
CA HIS A 234 -43.97 16.58 23.68
C HIS A 234 -43.15 17.87 23.81
N PHE A 235 -43.49 18.77 24.74
CA PHE A 235 -42.65 19.93 25.08
C PHE A 235 -41.34 19.48 25.76
N SER A 236 -41.37 18.45 26.61
CA SER A 236 -40.16 17.80 27.12
C SER A 236 -39.34 17.18 25.98
N GLY A 237 -39.98 16.46 25.06
CA GLY A 237 -39.31 15.91 23.87
C GLY A 237 -38.74 16.99 22.94
N PHE A 238 -39.36 18.16 22.88
CA PHE A 238 -38.85 19.32 22.15
C PHE A 238 -37.62 19.93 22.86
N GLN A 239 -37.62 19.93 24.19
CA GLN A 239 -36.47 20.35 25.01
C GLN A 239 -35.29 19.38 24.83
N ASP A 240 -35.54 18.07 24.81
CA ASP A 240 -34.54 17.04 24.52
C ASP A 240 -34.02 17.14 23.09
N TYR A 241 -34.89 17.45 22.12
CA TYR A 241 -34.50 17.72 20.74
C TYR A 241 -33.65 18.98 20.61
N THR A 242 -33.99 20.08 21.29
CA THR A 242 -33.14 21.29 21.33
C THR A 242 -31.81 21.05 22.02
N THR A 243 -31.79 20.23 23.07
CA THR A 243 -30.55 19.83 23.76
C THR A 243 -29.69 18.94 22.85
N GLY A 244 -30.30 18.01 22.11
CA GLY A 244 -29.62 17.19 21.11
C GLY A 244 -29.09 18.00 19.92
N LEU A 245 -29.80 19.04 19.48
CA LEU A 245 -29.32 19.98 18.47
C LEU A 245 -28.15 20.83 18.98
N GLN A 246 -28.21 21.29 20.23
CA GLN A 246 -27.12 22.04 20.86
C GLN A 246 -25.88 21.16 21.04
N GLN A 247 -26.05 19.91 21.48
CA GLN A 247 -24.98 18.92 21.57
C GLN A 247 -24.41 18.60 20.19
N SER A 248 -25.27 18.44 19.17
CA SER A 248 -24.82 18.21 17.80
C SER A 248 -24.03 19.40 17.25
N ALA A 249 -24.40 20.63 17.59
CA ALA A 249 -23.66 21.83 17.21
C ALA A 249 -22.29 21.91 17.92
N GLU A 250 -22.22 21.54 19.21
CA GLU A 250 -20.95 21.41 19.93
C GLU A 250 -20.07 20.30 19.35
N ASP A 251 -20.65 19.15 19.01
CA ASP A 251 -19.93 18.03 18.42
C ASP A 251 -19.45 18.38 17.00
N LEU A 252 -20.24 19.13 16.23
CA LEU A 252 -19.82 19.67 14.93
C LEU A 252 -18.67 20.68 15.07
N ALA A 253 -18.71 21.52 16.11
CA ALA A 253 -17.63 22.47 16.40
C ALA A 253 -16.34 21.73 16.81
N LYS A 254 -16.43 20.72 17.68
CA LYS A 254 -15.30 19.84 18.03
C LYS A 254 -14.77 19.06 16.84
N PHE A 255 -15.65 18.58 15.98
CA PHE A 255 -15.27 17.91 14.74
C PHE A 255 -14.53 18.88 13.81
N ASN A 256 -15.00 20.13 13.68
CA ASN A 256 -14.34 21.15 12.88
C ASN A 256 -12.96 21.53 13.45
N ASP A 257 -12.84 21.65 14.78
CA ASP A 257 -11.55 21.85 15.44
C ASP A 257 -10.60 20.68 15.19
N GLY A 258 -11.08 19.43 15.35
CA GLY A 258 -10.31 18.23 15.06
C GLY A 258 -9.90 18.13 13.58
N LEU A 259 -10.76 18.58 12.66
CA LEU A 259 -10.46 18.66 11.24
C LEU A 259 -9.37 19.69 10.96
N SER A 260 -9.45 20.86 11.62
CA SER A 260 -8.44 21.93 11.53
C SER A 260 -7.09 21.47 12.07
N THR A 261 -7.06 20.78 13.21
CA THR A 261 -5.84 20.18 13.77
C THR A 261 -5.25 19.13 12.82
N ASN A 262 -6.09 18.23 12.29
CA ASN A 262 -5.63 17.24 11.31
C ASN A 262 -5.09 17.89 10.03
N LEU A 263 -5.70 18.97 9.53
CA LEU A 263 -5.18 19.71 8.39
C LEU A 263 -3.81 20.31 8.68
N GLN A 264 -3.58 20.78 9.92
CA GLN A 264 -2.28 21.24 10.38
C GLN A 264 -1.25 20.11 10.42
N ASP A 265 -1.63 18.94 10.92
CA ASP A 265 -0.77 17.75 10.95
C ASP A 265 -0.44 17.26 9.52
N PHE A 266 -1.41 17.29 8.61
CA PHE A 266 -1.19 17.03 7.20
C PHE A 266 -0.20 18.02 6.58
N GLN A 267 -0.29 19.30 6.92
CA GLN A 267 0.65 20.32 6.45
C GLN A 267 2.07 20.09 6.98
N VAL A 268 2.21 19.64 8.23
CA VAL A 268 3.50 19.20 8.80
C VAL A 268 4.02 17.97 8.05
N LEU A 269 3.16 17.01 7.71
CA LEU A 269 3.51 15.83 6.91
C LEU A 269 4.03 16.22 5.53
N PHE A 270 3.33 17.11 4.82
CA PHE A 270 3.78 17.63 3.51
C PHE A 270 5.10 18.40 3.62
N THR A 271 5.29 19.17 4.68
CA THR A 271 6.55 19.88 4.94
C THR A 271 7.70 18.89 5.18
N ASN A 272 7.45 17.83 5.94
CA ASN A 272 8.42 16.77 6.19
C ASN A 272 8.71 15.98 4.92
N MET A 273 7.69 15.67 4.11
CA MET A 273 7.85 15.00 2.82
C MET A 273 8.69 15.86 1.88
N THR A 274 8.44 17.18 1.83
CA THR A 274 9.25 18.14 1.06
C THR A 274 10.71 18.16 1.53
N LYS A 275 10.96 18.14 2.85
CA LYS A 275 12.32 18.01 3.41
C LYS A 275 12.99 16.70 3.00
N VAL A 276 12.26 15.59 3.03
CA VAL A 276 12.77 14.28 2.58
C VAL A 276 13.10 14.30 1.10
N THR A 277 12.20 14.82 0.25
CA THR A 277 12.41 14.94 -1.20
C THR A 277 13.60 15.84 -1.53
N ASN A 278 13.72 16.99 -0.87
CA ASN A 278 14.87 17.88 -1.03
C ASN A 278 16.16 17.21 -0.54
N GLY A 279 16.12 16.52 0.60
CA GLY A 279 17.25 15.75 1.13
C GLY A 279 17.67 14.62 0.20
N PHE A 280 16.71 13.98 -0.48
CA PHE A 280 16.96 12.97 -1.51
C PHE A 280 17.63 13.61 -2.73
N GLY A 281 17.14 14.76 -3.20
CA GLY A 281 17.78 15.53 -4.28
C GLY A 281 19.22 15.94 -3.97
N ASP A 282 19.49 16.38 -2.74
CA ASP A 282 20.84 16.72 -2.29
C ASP A 282 21.74 15.48 -2.15
N ALA A 283 21.19 14.36 -1.66
CA ALA A 283 21.89 13.08 -1.62
C ALA A 283 22.24 12.59 -3.02
N THR A 284 21.32 12.68 -3.98
CA THR A 284 21.55 12.33 -5.39
C THR A 284 22.61 13.23 -6.01
N LYS A 285 22.61 14.54 -5.73
CA LYS A 285 23.69 15.45 -6.17
C LYS A 285 25.05 15.06 -5.59
N LYS A 286 25.11 14.73 -4.30
CA LYS A 286 26.35 14.23 -3.67
C LYS A 286 26.80 12.90 -4.28
N LEU A 287 25.87 11.99 -4.53
CA LEU A 287 26.13 10.70 -5.17
C LEU A 287 26.72 10.91 -6.57
N ASN A 288 26.14 11.81 -7.36
CA ASN A 288 26.62 12.15 -8.70
C ASN A 288 28.04 12.76 -8.64
N LYS A 289 28.29 13.67 -7.70
CA LYS A 289 29.63 14.22 -7.46
C LYS A 289 30.65 13.15 -7.05
N ASN A 290 30.24 12.17 -6.25
CA ASN A 290 31.10 11.04 -5.89
C ASN A 290 31.39 10.15 -7.10
N PHE A 291 30.41 9.94 -7.99
CA PHE A 291 30.64 9.26 -9.27
C PHE A 291 31.61 10.01 -10.17
N ASP A 292 31.50 11.34 -10.29
CA ASP A 292 32.48 12.16 -11.03
C ASP A 292 33.90 12.01 -10.46
N GLN A 293 34.03 11.96 -9.13
CA GLN A 293 35.32 11.71 -8.47
C GLN A 293 35.84 10.30 -8.76
N LEU A 294 34.96 9.29 -8.76
CA LEU A 294 35.29 7.90 -9.12
C LEU A 294 35.74 7.79 -10.58
N PHE A 295 35.05 8.41 -11.52
CA PHE A 295 35.45 8.48 -12.92
C PHE A 295 36.79 9.19 -13.10
N SER A 296 37.01 10.30 -12.38
CA SER A 296 38.29 11.01 -12.38
C SER A 296 39.43 10.17 -11.81
N TYR A 297 39.16 9.38 -10.76
CA TYR A 297 40.11 8.43 -10.20
C TYR A 297 40.43 7.30 -11.17
N PHE A 298 39.42 6.71 -11.83
CA PHE A 298 39.63 5.70 -12.86
C PHE A 298 40.47 6.23 -14.02
N LYS A 299 40.17 7.44 -14.51
CA LYS A 299 40.97 8.08 -15.57
C LYS A 299 42.42 8.28 -15.16
N LYS A 300 42.68 8.80 -13.95
CA LYS A 300 44.05 8.94 -13.42
C LYS A 300 44.76 7.60 -13.25
N THR A 301 44.02 6.55 -12.89
CA THR A 301 44.56 5.20 -12.73
C THR A 301 44.93 4.60 -14.08
N ASP A 302 44.11 4.82 -15.10
CA ASP A 302 44.38 4.41 -16.47
C ASP A 302 45.63 5.12 -17.03
N GLU A 303 45.72 6.44 -16.88
CA GLU A 303 46.93 7.23 -17.22
C GLU A 303 48.17 6.79 -16.42
N ARG A 304 47.99 6.30 -15.20
CA ARG A 304 49.10 5.74 -14.39
C ARG A 304 49.51 4.38 -14.92
N ASN A 305 48.57 3.53 -15.30
CA ASN A 305 48.82 2.22 -15.87
C ASN A 305 49.51 2.32 -17.22
N GLU A 306 49.11 3.25 -18.09
CA GLU A 306 49.78 3.53 -19.36
C GLU A 306 51.22 3.98 -19.15
N ARG A 307 51.46 4.92 -18.21
CA ARG A 307 52.83 5.30 -17.81
C ARG A 307 53.63 4.14 -17.23
N MET A 308 52.98 3.26 -16.47
CA MET A 308 53.63 2.08 -15.91
C MET A 308 54.01 1.09 -17.01
N ALA A 309 53.18 0.89 -18.02
CA ALA A 309 53.50 0.08 -19.20
C ALA A 309 54.73 0.64 -19.95
N ILE A 310 54.77 1.95 -20.21
CA ILE A 310 55.94 2.62 -20.82
C ILE A 310 57.20 2.46 -19.95
N THR A 311 57.05 2.52 -18.63
CA THR A 311 58.18 2.36 -17.70
C THR A 311 58.68 0.91 -17.70
N PHE A 312 57.78 -0.08 -17.75
CA PHE A 312 58.14 -1.50 -17.88
C PHE A 312 58.83 -1.80 -19.21
N GLU A 313 58.35 -1.22 -20.31
CA GLU A 313 58.98 -1.36 -21.63
C GLU A 313 60.40 -0.79 -21.65
N ASN A 314 60.58 0.41 -21.07
CA ASN A 314 61.91 1.01 -20.92
C ASN A 314 62.82 0.22 -19.97
N ALA A 315 62.27 -0.35 -18.88
CA ALA A 315 63.02 -1.20 -17.97
C ALA A 315 63.47 -2.50 -18.66
N TYR A 316 62.59 -3.13 -19.43
CA TYR A 316 62.90 -4.30 -20.24
C TYR A 316 64.03 -3.99 -21.24
N LYS A 317 63.93 -2.87 -21.96
CA LYS A 317 64.98 -2.43 -22.89
C LYS A 317 66.33 -2.19 -22.19
N ARG A 318 66.33 -1.56 -21.02
CA ARG A 318 67.56 -1.36 -20.23
C ARG A 318 68.15 -2.67 -19.69
N ILE A 319 67.31 -3.63 -19.31
CA ILE A 319 67.76 -4.96 -18.91
C ILE A 319 68.41 -5.68 -20.09
N ASP A 320 67.83 -5.59 -21.28
CA ASP A 320 68.37 -6.18 -22.51
C ASP A 320 69.72 -5.55 -22.91
N GLU A 321 69.82 -4.22 -22.86
CA GLU A 321 71.09 -3.48 -23.05
C GLU A 321 72.14 -3.89 -22.01
N ALA A 322 71.75 -4.02 -20.74
CA ALA A 322 72.66 -4.44 -19.67
C ALA A 322 73.12 -5.91 -19.83
N LEU A 323 72.22 -6.81 -20.21
CA LEU A 323 72.54 -8.22 -20.50
C LEU A 323 73.51 -8.33 -21.67
N SER A 324 73.29 -7.55 -22.74
CA SER A 324 74.19 -7.49 -23.89
C SER A 324 75.60 -7.02 -23.47
N ALA A 325 75.68 -5.93 -22.70
CA ALA A 325 76.97 -5.44 -22.18
C ALA A 325 77.66 -6.47 -21.24
N GLN A 326 76.87 -7.24 -20.47
CA GLN A 326 77.39 -8.27 -19.58
C GLN A 326 77.91 -9.48 -20.37
N ILE A 327 77.24 -9.86 -21.47
CA ILE A 327 77.72 -10.88 -22.42
C ILE A 327 79.03 -10.43 -23.07
N ASP A 328 79.13 -9.18 -23.53
CA ASP A 328 80.35 -8.64 -24.11
C ASP A 328 81.51 -8.65 -23.10
N THR A 329 81.23 -8.29 -21.85
CA THR A 329 82.22 -8.34 -20.77
C THR A 329 82.67 -9.79 -20.48
N LEU A 330 81.75 -10.75 -20.48
CA LEU A 330 82.07 -12.18 -20.32
C LEU A 330 82.93 -12.70 -21.47
N ASN A 331 82.62 -12.34 -22.72
CA ASN A 331 83.45 -12.67 -23.88
C ASN A 331 84.85 -12.07 -23.75
N HIS A 332 84.95 -10.82 -23.27
CA HIS A 332 86.24 -10.18 -23.05
C HIS A 332 87.05 -10.85 -21.93
N PHE A 333 86.38 -11.32 -20.87
CA PHE A 333 86.98 -12.11 -19.80
C PHE A 333 87.46 -13.49 -20.30
N GLU A 334 86.68 -14.17 -21.15
CA GLU A 334 87.08 -15.42 -21.80
C GLU A 334 88.34 -15.24 -22.66
N ASN A 335 88.40 -14.17 -23.45
CA ASN A 335 89.59 -13.82 -24.24
C ASN A 335 90.79 -13.54 -23.33
N THR A 336 90.60 -12.78 -22.25
CA THR A 336 91.66 -12.47 -21.29
C THR A 336 92.16 -13.73 -20.57
N SER A 337 91.26 -14.66 -20.23
CA SER A 337 91.61 -15.97 -19.66
C SER A 337 92.43 -16.81 -20.64
N THR A 338 92.12 -16.74 -21.93
CA THR A 338 92.89 -17.37 -23.00
C THR A 338 94.28 -16.76 -23.14
N ASP A 339 94.40 -15.44 -23.06
CA ASP A 339 95.69 -14.74 -23.06
C ASP A 339 96.52 -15.12 -21.83
N LEU A 340 95.90 -15.19 -20.65
CA LEU A 340 96.57 -15.58 -19.41
C LEU A 340 97.05 -17.03 -19.48
N LYS A 341 96.25 -17.95 -20.03
CA LYS A 341 96.66 -19.34 -20.32
C LYS A 341 97.86 -19.39 -21.27
N THR A 342 97.87 -18.56 -22.31
CA THR A 342 98.97 -18.47 -23.28
C THR A 342 100.24 -17.94 -22.62
N PHE A 343 100.11 -16.87 -21.82
CA PHE A 343 101.19 -16.31 -21.03
C PHE A 343 101.77 -17.32 -20.04
N THR A 344 100.93 -18.01 -19.25
CA THR A 344 101.38 -19.06 -18.33
C THR A 344 102.11 -20.18 -19.07
N SER A 345 101.60 -20.60 -20.24
CA SER A 345 102.27 -21.61 -21.06
C SER A 345 103.65 -21.13 -21.53
N SER A 346 103.78 -19.85 -21.90
CA SER A 346 105.06 -19.25 -22.27
C SER A 346 106.05 -19.19 -21.10
N ILE A 347 105.58 -18.90 -19.88
CA ILE A 347 106.42 -18.92 -18.67
C ILE A 347 106.92 -20.34 -18.39
N VAL A 348 106.04 -21.34 -18.46
CA VAL A 348 106.41 -22.75 -18.24
C VAL A 348 107.48 -23.19 -19.25
N GLN A 349 107.31 -22.82 -20.52
CA GLN A 349 108.28 -23.13 -21.57
C GLN A 349 109.61 -22.38 -21.38
N GLY A 350 109.56 -21.12 -20.96
CA GLY A 350 110.72 -20.32 -20.58
C GLY A 350 111.50 -20.94 -19.40
N GLN A 351 110.80 -21.38 -18.36
CA GLN A 351 111.39 -22.08 -17.21
C GLN A 351 112.08 -23.38 -17.64
N GLN A 352 111.47 -24.19 -18.49
CA GLN A 352 112.11 -25.40 -19.01
C GLN A 352 113.40 -25.08 -19.78
N THR A 353 113.40 -24.00 -20.56
CA THR A 353 114.58 -23.55 -21.31
C THR A 353 115.70 -23.09 -20.38
N VAL A 354 115.36 -22.39 -19.30
CA VAL A 354 116.31 -21.97 -18.25
C VAL A 354 116.88 -23.19 -17.52
N VAL A 355 116.04 -24.15 -17.12
CA VAL A 355 116.48 -25.40 -16.48
C VAL A 355 117.45 -26.17 -17.38
N ASN A 356 117.12 -26.34 -18.66
CA ASN A 356 118.00 -26.99 -19.64
C ASN A 356 119.34 -26.25 -19.80
N SER A 357 119.32 -24.92 -19.75
CA SER A 357 120.53 -24.09 -19.84
C SER A 357 121.40 -24.23 -18.58
N ILE A 358 120.79 -24.28 -17.40
CA ILE A 358 121.48 -24.54 -16.13
C ILE A 358 122.09 -25.94 -16.11
N GLU A 359 121.37 -26.97 -16.57
CA GLU A 359 121.91 -28.33 -16.70
C GLU A 359 123.10 -28.38 -17.65
N LYS A 360 122.99 -27.72 -18.82
CA LYS A 360 124.10 -27.63 -19.78
C LYS A 360 125.30 -26.92 -19.17
N SER A 361 125.09 -25.79 -18.51
CA SER A 361 126.15 -25.05 -17.81
C SER A 361 126.82 -25.89 -16.73
N ASN A 362 126.05 -26.68 -15.98
CA ASN A 362 126.58 -27.55 -14.94
C ASN A 362 127.40 -28.72 -15.53
N LYS A 363 126.95 -29.29 -16.66
CA LYS A 363 127.73 -30.30 -17.41
C LYS A 363 129.04 -29.72 -17.95
N GLU A 364 129.02 -28.52 -18.51
CA GLU A 364 130.23 -27.83 -18.98
C GLU A 364 131.17 -27.49 -17.81
N SER A 365 130.63 -27.07 -16.66
CA SER A 365 131.41 -26.84 -15.44
C SER A 365 132.06 -28.13 -14.93
N HIS A 366 131.35 -29.25 -14.93
CA HIS A 366 131.95 -30.56 -14.59
C HIS A 366 133.04 -30.98 -15.58
N HIS A 367 132.81 -30.78 -16.87
CA HIS A 367 133.82 -31.05 -17.90
C HIS A 367 135.08 -30.18 -17.69
N LEU A 368 134.91 -28.90 -17.34
CA LEU A 368 136.02 -28.01 -16.96
C LEU A 368 136.75 -28.51 -15.72
N VAL A 369 136.05 -28.99 -14.69
CA VAL A 369 136.66 -29.58 -13.49
C VAL A 369 137.46 -30.84 -13.83
N ASP A 370 136.94 -31.70 -14.72
CA ASP A 370 137.66 -32.90 -15.16
C ASP A 370 138.85 -32.56 -16.06
N GLN A 371 138.72 -31.57 -16.95
CA GLN A 371 139.85 -31.01 -17.70
C GLN A 371 140.90 -30.38 -16.76
N MET A 372 140.47 -29.68 -15.71
CA MET A 372 141.39 -29.15 -14.70
C MET A 372 142.10 -30.27 -13.94
N LYS A 373 141.42 -31.39 -13.62
CA LYS A 373 142.07 -32.55 -13.00
C LYS A 373 143.10 -33.18 -13.93
N GLU A 374 142.78 -33.32 -15.21
CA GLU A 374 143.68 -33.89 -16.21
C GLU A 374 144.87 -32.97 -16.47
N GLN A 375 144.63 -31.66 -16.63
CA GLN A 375 145.69 -30.66 -16.73
C GLN A 375 146.53 -30.60 -15.47
N ASN A 376 145.97 -30.76 -14.27
CA ASN A 376 146.74 -30.82 -13.03
C ASN A 376 147.58 -32.11 -12.93
N LYS A 377 147.11 -33.21 -13.53
CA LYS A 377 147.85 -34.47 -13.66
C LYS A 377 149.00 -34.34 -14.67
N GLU A 378 148.76 -33.74 -15.83
CA GLU A 378 149.81 -33.33 -16.77
C GLU A 378 150.77 -32.31 -16.15
N PHE A 379 150.28 -31.36 -15.35
CA PHE A 379 151.09 -30.36 -14.65
C PHE A 379 152.06 -31.03 -13.67
N LYS A 380 151.60 -32.02 -12.89
CA LYS A 380 152.48 -32.83 -12.02
C LYS A 380 153.48 -33.70 -12.78
N GLN A 381 153.15 -34.13 -14.00
CA GLN A 381 153.98 -35.03 -14.80
C GLN A 381 155.00 -34.28 -15.68
N VAL A 382 154.72 -33.03 -16.04
CA VAL A 382 155.54 -32.21 -16.94
C VAL A 382 156.46 -31.24 -16.18
N PHE A 383 156.08 -30.73 -15.01
CA PHE A 383 156.88 -29.72 -14.29
C PHE A 383 157.93 -30.29 -13.31
N GLY A 384 158.33 -31.55 -13.50
CA GLY A 384 159.51 -32.12 -12.85
C GLY A 384 160.85 -31.68 -13.46
N ASN A 385 160.90 -31.23 -14.72
CA ASN A 385 162.20 -31.01 -15.40
C ASN A 385 162.23 -30.03 -16.61
N ASP A 386 161.32 -29.06 -16.79
CA ASP A 386 161.62 -27.97 -17.77
C ASP A 386 160.70 -26.72 -17.67
N LEU A 387 160.91 -25.88 -16.64
CA LEU A 387 160.11 -24.67 -16.35
C LEU A 387 160.46 -23.45 -17.25
N SER A 388 161.41 -23.56 -18.18
CA SER A 388 161.95 -22.39 -18.90
C SER A 388 161.33 -22.13 -20.29
N SER A 389 160.67 -23.11 -20.91
CA SER A 389 160.27 -23.02 -22.34
C SER A 389 158.78 -22.78 -22.61
N LYS A 390 157.91 -22.73 -21.60
CA LYS A 390 156.44 -22.54 -21.77
C LYS A 390 155.89 -21.17 -21.36
N LEU A 391 156.76 -20.22 -20.99
CA LEU A 391 156.43 -18.84 -20.64
C LEU A 391 156.08 -17.92 -21.83
N ILE A 392 155.71 -18.50 -22.99
CA ILE A 392 155.34 -17.77 -24.22
C ILE A 392 153.83 -17.87 -24.54
N GLY A 393 153.07 -18.75 -23.87
CA GLY A 393 151.61 -18.91 -24.11
C GLY A 393 150.68 -17.96 -23.33
N ILE A 394 151.20 -17.22 -22.35
CA ILE A 394 150.37 -16.40 -21.43
C ILE A 394 149.86 -15.11 -22.10
N THR A 395 150.47 -14.67 -23.20
CA THR A 395 150.10 -13.43 -23.92
C THR A 395 148.82 -13.54 -24.75
N SER A 396 148.35 -14.75 -25.08
CA SER A 396 147.10 -14.94 -25.84
C SER A 396 145.85 -14.88 -24.96
N TYR A 397 145.93 -15.30 -23.70
CA TYR A 397 144.79 -15.35 -22.79
C TYR A 397 144.39 -13.97 -22.22
N LEU A 398 145.32 -13.02 -22.17
CA LEU A 398 145.05 -11.65 -21.72
C LEU A 398 144.27 -10.81 -22.76
N SER A 399 144.26 -11.21 -24.03
CA SER A 399 143.49 -10.53 -25.09
C SER A 399 142.01 -10.92 -25.12
N GLU A 400 141.66 -12.13 -24.64
CA GLU A 400 140.27 -12.63 -24.62
C GLU A 400 139.50 -12.10 -23.40
N LEU A 401 140.19 -11.90 -22.27
CA LEU A 401 139.60 -11.37 -21.02
C LEU A 401 139.16 -9.89 -21.17
N SER A 402 139.85 -9.12 -22.03
CA SER A 402 139.50 -7.71 -22.30
C SER A 402 138.16 -7.57 -23.03
N LYS A 403 137.78 -8.52 -23.90
CA LYS A 403 136.52 -8.46 -24.68
C LYS A 403 135.27 -8.80 -23.86
N GLN A 404 135.41 -9.46 -22.72
CA GLN A 404 134.27 -9.78 -21.84
C GLN A 404 133.91 -8.63 -20.89
N PHE A 405 134.85 -7.72 -20.61
CA PHE A 405 134.57 -6.54 -19.80
C PHE A 405 133.71 -5.49 -20.54
N ASP A 406 133.85 -5.36 -21.87
CA ASP A 406 133.05 -4.43 -22.69
C ASP A 406 131.54 -4.78 -22.72
N LYS A 407 131.18 -6.06 -22.56
CA LYS A 407 129.77 -6.50 -22.50
C LYS A 407 129.10 -6.29 -21.13
N LEU A 408 129.91 -6.12 -20.08
CA LEU A 408 129.41 -5.89 -18.72
C LEU A 408 129.11 -4.40 -18.50
N GLU A 409 129.76 -3.51 -19.25
CA GLU A 409 129.53 -2.06 -19.28
C GLU A 409 128.15 -1.69 -19.88
N GLU A 410 127.70 -2.41 -20.92
CA GLU A 410 126.40 -2.18 -21.58
C GLU A 410 125.19 -2.52 -20.67
N SER A 411 125.36 -3.44 -19.73
CA SER A 411 124.30 -3.83 -18.78
C SER A 411 124.09 -2.83 -17.63
N PHE A 412 125.09 -1.99 -17.33
CA PHE A 412 124.99 -0.96 -16.29
C PHE A 412 124.27 0.32 -16.76
N VAL A 413 124.13 0.54 -18.08
CA VAL A 413 123.50 1.74 -18.66
C VAL A 413 121.97 1.72 -18.54
N HIS A 414 121.33 0.55 -18.39
CA HIS A 414 119.86 0.43 -18.33
C HIS A 414 119.27 0.37 -16.91
N LEU A 415 120.10 0.24 -15.87
CA LEU A 415 119.65 0.18 -14.47
C LEU A 415 118.86 1.43 -14.01
N PRO A 416 119.24 2.67 -14.38
CA PRO A 416 118.49 3.87 -14.01
C PRO A 416 117.10 3.94 -14.66
N GLY A 417 116.95 3.43 -15.90
CA GLY A 417 115.67 3.40 -16.62
C GLY A 417 114.68 2.39 -16.04
N ALA A 418 115.18 1.22 -15.61
CA ALA A 418 114.38 0.22 -14.92
C ALA A 418 113.91 0.72 -13.54
N LEU A 419 114.80 1.38 -12.77
CA LEU A 419 114.46 1.96 -11.47
C LEU A 419 113.44 3.12 -11.59
N LYS A 420 113.54 3.95 -12.64
CA LYS A 420 112.55 5.01 -12.92
C LYS A 420 111.18 4.43 -13.27
N THR A 421 111.14 3.41 -14.13
CA THR A 421 109.88 2.75 -14.52
C THR A 421 109.20 2.10 -13.32
N ILE A 422 109.96 1.46 -12.42
CA ILE A 422 109.43 0.88 -11.17
C ILE A 422 108.87 1.98 -10.25
N ASN A 423 109.55 3.12 -10.14
CA ASN A 423 109.09 4.25 -9.33
C ASN A 423 107.81 4.91 -9.91
N ASP A 424 107.74 5.07 -11.23
CA ASP A 424 106.56 5.62 -11.91
C ASP A 424 105.37 4.65 -11.79
N THR A 425 105.60 3.34 -11.92
CA THR A 425 104.57 2.30 -11.72
C THR A 425 104.09 2.23 -10.27
N GLN A 426 104.98 2.41 -9.29
CA GLN A 426 104.60 2.50 -7.87
C GLN A 426 103.76 3.75 -7.57
N ALA A 427 104.05 4.89 -8.21
CA ALA A 427 103.26 6.09 -8.07
C ALA A 427 101.84 5.91 -8.64
N GLU A 428 101.74 5.26 -9.81
CA GLU A 428 100.46 4.95 -10.46
C GLU A 428 99.61 3.97 -9.64
N TYR A 429 100.22 2.90 -9.10
CA TYR A 429 99.55 1.97 -8.18
C TYR A 429 99.04 2.65 -6.91
N LYS A 430 99.77 3.64 -6.39
CA LYS A 430 99.36 4.39 -5.19
C LYS A 430 98.13 5.26 -5.46
N VAL A 431 98.03 5.87 -6.63
CA VAL A 431 96.84 6.64 -7.05
C VAL A 431 95.65 5.71 -7.23
N LEU A 432 95.84 4.59 -7.93
CA LEU A 432 94.76 3.64 -8.20
C LEU A 432 94.22 2.98 -6.91
N LEU A 433 95.09 2.65 -5.96
CA LEU A 433 94.67 2.19 -4.63
C LEU A 433 93.96 3.29 -3.83
N SER A 434 94.39 4.55 -3.94
CA SER A 434 93.72 5.67 -3.28
C SER A 434 92.29 5.85 -3.80
N ASP A 435 92.10 5.83 -5.11
CA ASP A 435 90.77 5.95 -5.74
C ASP A 435 89.86 4.79 -5.33
N ARG A 436 90.37 3.55 -5.31
CA ARG A 436 89.61 2.39 -4.83
C ARG A 436 89.26 2.48 -3.34
N PHE A 437 90.13 3.04 -2.51
CA PHE A 437 89.82 3.27 -1.10
C PHE A 437 88.75 4.34 -0.91
N ASP A 438 88.71 5.36 -1.75
CA ASP A 438 87.71 6.41 -1.70
C ASP A 438 86.35 5.94 -2.25
N GLU A 439 86.32 5.12 -3.31
CA GLU A 439 85.13 4.41 -3.75
C GLU A 439 84.57 3.49 -2.64
N LEU A 440 85.44 2.75 -1.95
CA LEU A 440 85.02 1.87 -0.85
C LEU A 440 84.44 2.66 0.34
N LYS A 441 85.01 3.83 0.65
CA LYS A 441 84.46 4.75 1.66
C LYS A 441 83.10 5.31 1.24
N GLN A 442 82.96 5.66 -0.03
CA GLN A 442 81.71 6.19 -0.59
C GLN A 442 80.61 5.12 -0.54
N PHE A 443 80.91 3.91 -1.01
CA PHE A 443 80.01 2.77 -0.91
C PHE A 443 79.58 2.50 0.53
N ASN A 444 80.51 2.51 1.49
CA ASN A 444 80.19 2.27 2.89
C ASN A 444 79.30 3.39 3.48
N ARG A 445 79.52 4.65 3.10
CA ARG A 445 78.62 5.76 3.46
C ARG A 445 77.22 5.57 2.89
N ASP A 446 77.12 5.26 1.60
CA ASP A 446 75.83 5.13 0.92
C ASP A 446 75.06 3.93 1.44
N PHE A 447 75.74 2.79 1.65
CA PHE A 447 75.16 1.60 2.27
C PHE A 447 74.65 1.87 3.69
N ASN A 448 75.42 2.59 4.51
CA ASN A 448 75.02 2.92 5.89
C ASN A 448 73.86 3.92 5.92
N ASN A 449 73.81 4.86 4.98
CA ASN A 449 72.66 5.76 4.81
C ASN A 449 71.41 4.99 4.38
N HIS A 450 71.56 4.00 3.50
CA HIS A 450 70.46 3.14 3.07
C HIS A 450 69.91 2.27 4.20
N LEU A 451 70.80 1.68 5.03
CA LEU A 451 70.39 0.94 6.23
C LEU A 451 69.65 1.82 7.24
N LYS A 452 70.08 3.09 7.42
CA LYS A 452 69.36 4.05 8.27
C LYS A 452 67.97 4.38 7.71
N ALA A 453 67.87 4.64 6.40
CA ALA A 453 66.59 4.90 5.75
C ALA A 453 65.64 3.70 5.89
N HIS A 454 66.13 2.49 5.62
CA HIS A 454 65.36 1.27 5.74
C HIS A 454 64.92 0.98 7.19
N SER A 455 65.75 1.31 8.18
CA SER A 455 65.39 1.20 9.61
C SER A 455 64.26 2.16 9.99
N ILE A 456 64.30 3.40 9.48
CA ILE A 456 63.23 4.39 9.68
C ILE A 456 61.92 3.93 9.01
N ASP A 457 62.00 3.43 7.77
CA ASP A 457 60.83 2.96 7.04
C ASP A 457 60.21 1.72 7.71
N SER A 458 61.04 0.79 8.19
CA SER A 458 60.57 -0.38 8.93
C SER A 458 59.91 0.00 10.25
N SER A 459 60.43 1.00 10.97
CA SER A 459 59.80 1.54 12.18
C SER A 459 58.47 2.24 11.89
N ASN A 460 58.38 2.97 10.79
CA ASN A 460 57.13 3.59 10.35
C ASN A 460 56.08 2.54 9.95
N PHE A 461 56.49 1.49 9.26
CA PHE A 461 55.62 0.38 8.91
C PHE A 461 55.08 -0.36 10.15
N GLU A 462 55.94 -0.63 11.13
CA GLU A 462 55.54 -1.24 12.41
C GLU A 462 54.51 -0.37 13.15
N LYS A 463 54.72 0.96 13.15
CA LYS A 463 53.79 1.92 13.74
C LYS A 463 52.42 1.91 13.03
N GLN A 464 52.42 1.86 11.70
CA GLN A 464 51.19 1.76 10.91
C GLN A 464 50.46 0.42 11.13
N MET A 465 51.19 -0.69 11.26
CA MET A 465 50.61 -2.01 11.59
C MET A 465 49.97 -2.00 12.98
N LEU A 466 50.61 -1.37 13.98
CA LEU A 466 50.04 -1.22 15.32
C LEU A 466 48.77 -0.36 15.32
N GLU A 467 48.78 0.75 14.56
CA GLU A 467 47.62 1.63 14.44
C GLU A 467 46.45 0.97 13.70
N ALA A 468 46.74 0.20 12.64
CA ALA A 468 45.76 -0.64 11.96
C ALA A 468 45.17 -1.71 12.89
N THR A 469 46.01 -2.38 13.68
CA THR A 469 45.57 -3.40 14.65
C THR A 469 44.64 -2.79 15.70
N LYS A 470 44.98 -1.63 16.24
CA LYS A 470 44.16 -0.89 17.20
C LYS A 470 42.82 -0.45 16.59
N THR A 471 42.83 -0.06 15.32
CA THR A 471 41.61 0.29 14.57
C THR A 471 40.70 -0.93 14.39
N TYR A 472 41.27 -2.09 14.02
CA TYR A 472 40.51 -3.34 13.90
C TYR A 472 39.93 -3.80 15.24
N GLU A 473 40.69 -3.65 16.33
CA GLU A 473 40.20 -3.96 17.68
C GLU A 473 39.02 -3.05 18.07
N GLN A 474 39.11 -1.76 17.76
CA GLN A 474 38.04 -0.80 18.00
C GLN A 474 36.77 -1.09 17.18
N VAL A 475 36.92 -1.47 15.90
CA VAL A 475 35.80 -1.94 15.07
C VAL A 475 35.20 -3.23 15.64
N GLY A 476 36.03 -4.14 16.15
CA GLY A 476 35.57 -5.35 16.82
C GLY A 476 34.73 -5.07 18.08
N ILE A 477 35.13 -4.09 18.89
CA ILE A 477 34.38 -3.63 20.06
C ILE A 477 33.04 -3.00 19.63
N GLN A 478 33.05 -2.13 18.61
CA GLN A 478 31.83 -1.51 18.08
C GLN A 478 30.86 -2.55 17.51
N ASN A 479 31.35 -3.56 16.79
CA ASN A 479 30.51 -4.65 16.28
C ASN A 479 29.89 -5.47 17.40
N LYS A 480 30.63 -5.75 18.49
CA LYS A 480 30.06 -6.43 19.68
C LYS A 480 28.96 -5.59 20.34
N GLN A 481 29.15 -4.27 20.41
CA GLN A 481 28.16 -3.36 20.98
C GLN A 481 26.90 -3.30 20.10
N LEU A 482 27.06 -3.21 18.77
CA LEU A 482 25.95 -3.26 17.83
C LEU A 482 25.16 -4.58 17.92
N LEU A 483 25.85 -5.71 18.03
CA LEU A 483 25.20 -7.01 18.23
C LEU A 483 24.41 -7.09 19.54
N ASN A 484 24.91 -6.48 20.61
CA ASN A 484 24.17 -6.36 21.86
C ASN A 484 22.94 -5.47 21.71
N ASP A 485 23.05 -4.32 21.05
CA ASP A 485 21.93 -3.42 20.81
C ASP A 485 20.84 -4.08 19.95
N ILE A 486 21.24 -4.85 18.92
CA ILE A 486 20.34 -5.67 18.10
C ILE A 486 19.61 -6.70 18.97
N ASN A 487 20.34 -7.44 19.82
CA ASN A 487 19.73 -8.42 20.71
C ASN A 487 18.77 -7.79 21.72
N THR A 488 19.12 -6.64 22.29
CA THR A 488 18.23 -5.88 23.19
C THR A 488 16.98 -5.43 22.45
N THR A 489 17.12 -4.93 21.23
CA THR A 489 15.99 -4.49 20.40
C THR A 489 15.07 -5.66 20.04
N ILE A 490 15.63 -6.81 19.64
CA ILE A 490 14.86 -8.04 19.36
C ILE A 490 14.11 -8.51 20.62
N SER A 491 14.75 -8.47 21.79
CA SER A 491 14.13 -8.84 23.06
C SER A 491 12.98 -7.90 23.43
N GLN A 492 13.15 -6.59 23.28
CA GLN A 492 12.10 -5.59 23.50
C GLN A 492 10.94 -5.78 22.51
N MET A 493 11.24 -6.08 21.26
CA MET A 493 10.25 -6.32 20.22
C MET A 493 9.43 -7.59 20.52
N ASN A 494 10.08 -8.68 20.95
CA ASN A 494 9.40 -9.89 21.41
C ASN A 494 8.50 -9.61 22.61
N GLY A 495 8.98 -8.84 23.60
CA GLY A 495 8.16 -8.45 24.76
C GLY A 495 6.92 -7.64 24.35
N ALA A 496 7.06 -6.71 23.42
CA ALA A 496 5.93 -5.94 22.88
C ALA A 496 4.95 -6.82 22.11
N PHE A 497 5.43 -7.81 21.35
CA PHE A 497 4.57 -8.77 20.65
C PHE A 497 3.77 -9.61 21.64
N THR A 498 4.41 -10.17 22.67
CA THR A 498 3.71 -10.95 23.71
C THR A 498 2.69 -10.10 24.47
N GLN A 499 2.99 -8.83 24.75
CA GLN A 499 2.04 -7.93 25.39
C GLN A 499 0.82 -7.64 24.48
N ARG A 500 1.06 -7.48 23.18
CA ARG A 500 0.00 -7.27 22.19
C ARG A 500 -0.86 -8.52 22.00
N GLU A 501 -0.24 -9.69 21.98
CA GLU A 501 -0.92 -10.98 21.92
C GLU A 501 -1.83 -11.17 23.15
N ASN A 502 -1.33 -10.90 24.34
CA ASN A 502 -2.13 -10.94 25.58
C ASN A 502 -3.29 -9.93 25.57
N GLN A 503 -3.09 -8.72 25.00
CA GLN A 503 -4.18 -7.75 24.83
C GLN A 503 -5.22 -8.20 23.82
N VAL A 504 -4.81 -8.82 22.72
CA VAL A 504 -5.73 -9.39 21.73
C VAL A 504 -6.52 -10.54 22.34
N GLU A 505 -5.88 -11.43 23.09
CA GLU A 505 -6.54 -12.53 23.79
C GLU A 505 -7.54 -12.01 24.84
N ALA A 506 -7.16 -10.98 25.61
CA ALA A 506 -8.06 -10.31 26.56
C ALA A 506 -9.26 -9.66 25.85
N ASN A 507 -9.04 -8.97 24.73
CA ASN A 507 -10.11 -8.35 23.94
C ASN A 507 -11.04 -9.40 23.32
N VAL A 508 -10.50 -10.52 22.84
CA VAL A 508 -11.28 -11.66 22.34
C VAL A 508 -12.08 -12.30 23.47
N GLY A 509 -11.52 -12.39 24.69
CA GLY A 509 -12.24 -12.82 25.89
C GLY A 509 -13.41 -11.89 26.22
N ILE A 510 -13.20 -10.57 26.23
CA ILE A 510 -14.26 -9.57 26.46
C ILE A 510 -15.34 -9.66 25.38
N LEU A 511 -14.96 -9.84 24.11
CA LEU A 511 -15.90 -9.99 23.00
C LEU A 511 -16.74 -11.26 23.17
N LYS A 512 -16.11 -12.39 23.52
CA LYS A 512 -16.78 -13.66 23.81
C LYS A 512 -17.77 -13.52 24.95
N ASP A 513 -17.38 -12.85 26.04
CA ASP A 513 -18.26 -12.62 27.20
C ASP A 513 -19.42 -11.67 26.85
N THR A 514 -19.17 -10.67 26.02
CA THR A 514 -20.19 -9.73 25.55
C THR A 514 -21.20 -10.43 24.65
N LEU A 515 -20.73 -11.25 23.69
CA LEU A 515 -21.58 -12.06 22.83
C LEU A 515 -22.37 -13.08 23.64
N SER A 516 -21.74 -13.75 24.61
CA SER A 516 -22.42 -14.68 25.52
C SER A 516 -23.53 -13.97 26.30
N LYS A 517 -23.25 -12.81 26.91
CA LYS A 517 -24.27 -12.00 27.60
C LYS A 517 -25.38 -11.55 26.66
N TYR A 518 -25.06 -11.16 25.43
CA TYR A 518 -26.06 -10.75 24.44
C TYR A 518 -26.97 -11.91 24.06
N VAL A 519 -26.42 -13.11 23.85
CA VAL A 519 -27.17 -14.35 23.57
C VAL A 519 -28.04 -14.72 24.76
N THR A 520 -27.52 -14.72 25.99
CA THR A 520 -28.31 -15.03 27.20
C THR A 520 -29.41 -14.00 27.43
N THR A 521 -29.15 -12.72 27.14
CA THR A 521 -30.17 -11.65 27.27
C THR A 521 -31.23 -11.78 26.17
N LEU A 522 -30.84 -12.14 24.95
CA LEU A 522 -31.77 -12.45 23.87
C LEU A 522 -32.62 -13.66 24.21
N GLU A 523 -32.04 -14.77 24.65
CA GLU A 523 -32.80 -15.95 25.08
C GLU A 523 -33.74 -15.63 26.24
N GLY A 524 -33.30 -14.86 27.24
CA GLY A 524 -34.13 -14.44 28.36
C GLY A 524 -35.29 -13.54 27.94
N THR A 525 -35.01 -12.48 27.18
CA THR A 525 -36.03 -11.48 26.78
C THR A 525 -36.98 -12.05 25.74
N LEU A 526 -36.47 -12.80 24.77
CA LEU A 526 -37.28 -13.43 23.73
C LEU A 526 -38.09 -14.59 24.31
N GLY A 527 -37.50 -15.36 25.22
CA GLY A 527 -38.17 -16.41 26.00
C GLY A 527 -39.32 -15.84 26.83
N GLU A 528 -39.09 -14.83 27.66
CA GLU A 528 -40.14 -14.21 28.47
C GLU A 528 -41.24 -13.57 27.61
N LYS A 529 -40.91 -12.94 26.49
CA LYS A 529 -41.90 -12.37 25.57
C LYS A 529 -42.72 -13.46 24.88
N LEU A 530 -42.10 -14.55 24.43
CA LEU A 530 -42.81 -15.71 23.87
C LEU A 530 -43.72 -16.35 24.91
N ASP A 531 -43.25 -16.52 26.14
CA ASP A 531 -44.03 -17.07 27.25
C ASP A 531 -45.24 -16.20 27.60
N LYS A 532 -45.06 -14.87 27.57
CA LYS A 532 -46.13 -13.90 27.78
C LYS A 532 -47.13 -13.90 26.62
N VAL A 533 -46.66 -14.06 25.38
CA VAL A 533 -47.55 -14.22 24.21
C VAL A 533 -48.34 -15.52 24.32
N ILE A 534 -47.71 -16.64 24.67
CA ILE A 534 -48.39 -17.93 24.84
C ILE A 534 -49.44 -17.87 25.95
N ARG A 535 -49.11 -17.25 27.09
CA ARG A 535 -50.07 -17.03 28.19
C ARG A 535 -51.23 -16.15 27.74
N ASN A 536 -50.97 -15.01 27.10
CA ASN A 536 -52.02 -14.15 26.58
C ASN A 536 -52.89 -14.86 25.53
N PHE A 537 -52.31 -15.72 24.69
CA PHE A 537 -53.04 -16.49 23.69
C PHE A 537 -53.95 -17.55 24.34
N ASN A 538 -53.46 -18.22 25.39
CA ASN A 538 -54.26 -19.16 26.18
C ASN A 538 -55.39 -18.44 26.92
N ASP A 539 -55.12 -17.31 27.57
CA ASP A 539 -56.15 -16.51 28.25
C ASP A 539 -57.20 -16.01 27.26
N TYR A 540 -56.79 -15.55 26.07
CA TYR A 540 -57.69 -15.11 25.03
C TYR A 540 -58.52 -16.27 24.47
N MET A 541 -57.91 -17.44 24.24
CA MET A 541 -58.64 -18.66 23.84
C MET A 541 -59.62 -19.11 24.93
N GLU A 542 -59.26 -19.01 26.20
CA GLU A 542 -60.13 -19.39 27.31
C GLU A 542 -61.32 -18.43 27.42
N ILE A 543 -61.09 -17.11 27.37
CA ILE A 543 -62.15 -16.09 27.36
C ILE A 543 -63.06 -16.27 26.15
N THR A 544 -62.48 -16.51 24.96
CA THR A 544 -63.25 -16.73 23.73
C THR A 544 -64.06 -18.02 23.81
N ASN A 545 -63.52 -19.09 24.38
CA ASN A 545 -64.21 -20.37 24.53
C ASN A 545 -65.32 -20.27 25.61
N GLN A 546 -65.10 -19.53 26.69
CA GLN A 546 -66.13 -19.23 27.68
C GLN A 546 -67.23 -18.34 27.09
N GLY A 547 -66.86 -17.32 26.31
CA GLY A 547 -67.78 -16.48 25.55
C GLY A 547 -68.63 -17.29 24.57
N MET A 548 -67.99 -18.13 23.74
CA MET A 548 -68.69 -19.05 22.84
C MET A 548 -69.63 -19.99 23.60
N LYS A 549 -69.20 -20.59 24.72
CA LYS A 549 -70.08 -21.44 25.54
C LYS A 549 -71.28 -20.68 26.09
N LYS A 550 -71.11 -19.41 26.47
CA LYS A 550 -72.19 -18.55 26.95
C LYS A 550 -73.17 -18.23 25.82
N GLU A 551 -72.67 -17.82 24.66
CA GLU A 551 -73.48 -17.58 23.45
C GLU A 551 -74.24 -18.84 23.02
N PHE A 552 -73.58 -20.01 23.00
CA PHE A 552 -74.26 -21.27 22.71
C PHE A 552 -75.35 -21.62 23.72
N LYS A 553 -75.14 -21.29 25.00
CA LYS A 553 -76.14 -21.49 26.05
C LYS A 553 -77.32 -20.52 25.90
N GLU A 554 -77.07 -19.26 25.55
CA GLU A 554 -78.11 -18.28 25.25
C GLU A 554 -78.90 -18.65 23.99
N ILE A 555 -78.24 -19.06 22.91
CA ILE A 555 -78.89 -19.60 21.69
C ILE A 555 -79.76 -20.81 22.04
N ARG A 556 -79.27 -21.72 22.90
CA ARG A 556 -80.07 -22.88 23.34
C ARG A 556 -81.30 -22.46 24.13
N ASN A 557 -81.15 -21.52 25.06
CA ASN A 557 -82.26 -20.99 25.86
C ASN A 557 -83.29 -20.27 24.98
N ILE A 558 -82.86 -19.45 24.02
CA ILE A 558 -83.73 -18.77 23.06
C ILE A 558 -84.49 -19.79 22.20
N ASN A 559 -83.82 -20.86 21.76
CA ASN A 559 -84.46 -21.91 20.98
C ASN A 559 -85.48 -22.71 21.81
N GLU A 560 -85.17 -23.01 23.07
CA GLU A 560 -86.11 -23.64 24.02
C GLU A 560 -87.33 -22.73 24.30
N GLU A 561 -87.13 -21.42 24.50
CA GLU A 561 -88.21 -20.44 24.66
C GLU A 561 -89.05 -20.28 23.39
N MET A 562 -88.41 -20.26 22.22
CA MET A 562 -89.11 -20.20 20.93
C MET A 562 -89.95 -21.45 20.68
N LEU A 563 -89.42 -22.65 20.99
CA LEU A 563 -90.17 -23.90 20.90
C LEU A 563 -91.34 -23.95 21.88
N GLN A 564 -91.16 -23.48 23.12
CA GLN A 564 -92.27 -23.38 24.09
C GLN A 564 -93.32 -22.35 23.65
N SER A 565 -92.90 -21.19 23.16
CA SER A 565 -93.79 -20.14 22.67
C SER A 565 -94.57 -20.62 21.44
N SER A 566 -93.89 -21.25 20.49
CA SER A 566 -94.50 -21.85 19.29
C SER A 566 -95.49 -22.96 19.66
N SER A 567 -95.17 -23.81 20.64
CA SER A 567 -96.07 -24.85 21.15
C SER A 567 -97.31 -24.25 21.81
N ARG A 568 -97.16 -23.21 22.64
CA ARG A 568 -98.29 -22.48 23.24
C ARG A 568 -99.17 -21.82 22.19
N HIS A 569 -98.57 -21.17 21.19
CA HIS A 569 -99.30 -20.54 20.10
C HIS A 569 -100.06 -21.60 19.28
N THR A 570 -99.43 -22.72 18.96
CA THR A 570 -100.05 -23.84 18.25
C THR A 570 -101.23 -24.42 19.05
N GLN A 571 -101.08 -24.63 20.37
CA GLN A 571 -102.18 -25.07 21.23
C GLN A 571 -103.34 -24.07 21.27
N GLN A 572 -103.02 -22.78 21.31
CA GLN A 572 -104.03 -21.72 21.32
C GLN A 572 -104.80 -21.68 20.00
N THR A 573 -104.10 -21.76 18.86
CA THR A 573 -104.72 -21.87 17.54
C THR A 573 -105.56 -23.14 17.41
N PHE A 574 -105.09 -24.29 17.93
CA PHE A 574 -105.90 -25.52 17.92
C PHE A 574 -107.18 -25.40 18.75
N ASN A 575 -107.13 -24.72 19.90
CA ASN A 575 -108.29 -24.48 20.73
C ASN A 575 -109.28 -23.51 20.07
N GLU A 576 -108.78 -22.44 19.45
CA GLU A 576 -109.60 -21.49 18.68
C GLU A 576 -110.29 -22.20 17.49
N LEU A 577 -109.55 -23.03 16.76
CA LEU A 577 -110.06 -23.80 15.63
C LEU A 577 -111.09 -24.86 16.06
N LEU A 578 -110.90 -25.49 17.22
CA LEU A 578 -111.90 -26.36 17.85
C LEU A 578 -113.18 -25.60 18.24
N GLU A 579 -113.04 -24.40 18.79
CA GLU A 579 -114.17 -23.54 19.14
C GLU A 579 -114.95 -23.09 17.89
N GLU A 580 -114.23 -22.80 16.81
CA GLU A 580 -114.81 -22.46 15.51
C GLU A 580 -115.53 -23.65 14.86
N ILE A 581 -114.95 -24.86 14.92
CA ILE A 581 -115.60 -26.10 14.48
C ILE A 581 -116.87 -26.38 15.31
N GLN A 582 -116.85 -26.11 16.62
CA GLN A 582 -118.04 -26.26 17.46
C GLN A 582 -119.14 -25.24 17.11
N LYS A 583 -118.78 -23.97 16.86
CA LYS A 583 -119.71 -22.94 16.37
C LYS A 583 -120.30 -23.34 15.02
N LEU A 584 -119.49 -23.84 14.08
CA LEU A 584 -119.93 -24.34 12.79
C LEU A 584 -120.89 -25.54 12.94
N ASN A 585 -120.60 -26.47 13.85
CA ASN A 585 -121.48 -27.61 14.14
C ASN A 585 -122.81 -27.19 14.77
N GLN A 586 -122.82 -26.18 15.64
CA GLN A 586 -124.06 -25.63 16.19
C GLN A 586 -124.90 -24.93 15.11
N GLN A 587 -124.27 -24.20 14.20
CA GLN A 587 -124.95 -23.59 13.05
C GLN A 587 -125.54 -24.65 12.09
N LEU A 588 -124.80 -25.74 11.82
CA LEU A 588 -125.28 -26.87 11.03
C LEU A 588 -126.45 -27.63 11.69
N ARG A 589 -126.47 -27.75 13.03
CA ARG A 589 -127.61 -28.32 13.77
C ARG A 589 -128.82 -27.39 13.80
N GLY A 590 -128.62 -26.07 13.84
CA GLY A 590 -129.69 -25.09 13.62
C GLY A 590 -130.33 -25.24 12.24
N PHE A 591 -129.50 -25.46 11.21
CA PHE A 591 -129.97 -25.71 9.84
C PHE A 591 -130.71 -27.06 9.68
N SER A 592 -130.35 -28.10 10.44
CA SER A 592 -131.04 -29.40 10.36
C SER A 592 -132.36 -29.46 11.14
N GLN A 593 -132.54 -28.63 12.18
CA GLN A 593 -133.81 -28.54 12.93
C GLN A 593 -134.85 -27.63 12.28
N GLU A 594 -134.47 -26.73 11.36
CA GLU A 594 -135.40 -25.91 10.58
C GLU A 594 -135.95 -26.63 9.33
N VAL A 595 -135.34 -27.75 8.92
CA VAL A 595 -135.76 -28.58 7.77
C VAL A 595 -136.66 -29.77 8.15
N VAL A 596 -136.87 -30.06 9.45
CA VAL A 596 -137.80 -31.11 9.95
C VAL A 596 -139.16 -30.55 10.39
N LYS A 597 -139.45 -29.26 10.12
CA LYS A 597 -140.78 -28.64 10.15
C LYS A 597 -141.52 -28.79 8.80
N SER A 598 -141.64 -29.99 8.23
CA SER A 598 -142.44 -30.12 6.99
C SER A 598 -142.78 -31.53 6.51
N ASN A 599 -143.05 -32.51 7.38
CA ASN A 599 -143.77 -33.70 6.91
C ASN A 599 -144.47 -34.48 8.03
N ASN A 600 -145.72 -34.83 7.74
CA ASN A 600 -146.65 -35.71 8.47
C ASN A 600 -147.64 -35.04 9.42
N TYR A 601 -148.61 -34.37 8.78
CA TYR A 601 -150.04 -34.61 8.96
C TYR A 601 -150.36 -36.05 9.43
N THR A 602 -151.21 -36.26 10.44
CA THR A 602 -152.68 -36.53 10.33
C THR A 602 -153.20 -37.31 11.56
N GLY A 603 -154.35 -36.90 12.11
CA GLY A 603 -155.28 -37.73 12.91
C GLY A 603 -155.27 -37.48 14.43
N LEU A 604 -156.18 -36.65 14.96
CA LEU A 604 -157.52 -36.99 15.50
C LEU A 604 -157.52 -37.85 16.79
N SER A 605 -157.81 -37.23 17.95
CA SER A 605 -159.08 -37.29 18.70
C SER A 605 -158.84 -36.80 20.16
N GLN A 606 -159.61 -35.82 20.66
CA GLN A 606 -160.63 -35.94 21.74
C GLN A 606 -160.05 -36.34 23.11
N ASN A 607 -160.30 -35.67 24.24
CA ASN A 607 -161.44 -34.90 24.74
C ASN A 607 -161.00 -33.94 25.87
N ASP A 608 -161.87 -32.95 26.12
CA ASP A 608 -162.04 -32.06 27.28
C ASP A 608 -160.99 -30.98 27.61
#